data_AF-A0A7M3S983-F1
#
_entry.id   AF-A0A7M3S983-F1
#
_cell.length_a   1.000
_cell.length_b   1.000
_cell.length_c   1.000
_cell.angle_alpha   90.00
_cell.angle_beta   90.00
_cell.angle_gamma   90.00
#
_symmetry.space_group_name_H-M   'P 1'
#
loop_
_entity.id
_entity.type
_entity.pdbx_description
1 polymer ?
#
loop_
_entity_poly.entity_id
_entity_poly.type
_entity_poly.pdbx_seq_one_letter_code
_entity_poly.pdbx_strand_id
1 'polypeptide(L)'
;MSKIQNIQNKIIAAILLICLIASGLLYDNVRVQAAAKIQLSRNYVLTTKGGMVQLDIIGTAKKPVWTSSNPKIAKVTNSGKVTAIKSGAVTIMATIEKKTYNCKVYIGDYWIDNFNFDDYKSNIINMNKGNDCGVDFAFEADGEYLDVPFDDIKITAEKKDVIELDYKTSVKNGTKILDEVHITGVNDGKTNLSFTIGKITKTMKVTIGTGTGKLDPADAIKQRNYIGYEENEIVTLKKVAEIIDQNNLNSSSLSVEEKISAIQKYFNDTRKSNLDSEKEGAIADLLFNGHGKNGIEDYAYTQTFGFFCECLDIPYKFCHGGAYLPGNKGFDIIYWNRVEINGTWYYIDTYLNTCYNVTDYGLSDKLWADHDLWDEKNFEDYFFTGNADIRYHLLLSSSEYEDTGYWNVD
;
A
#
# COMPACT_ATOMS: atom_id res chain seq x y z
N MET A 1 -18.07 -78.99 -25.25
CA MET A 1 -17.95 -78.08 -24.07
C MET A 1 -17.75 -76.61 -24.45
N SER A 2 -16.93 -76.25 -25.44
CA SER A 2 -16.59 -74.83 -25.72
C SER A 2 -17.75 -73.92 -26.17
N LYS A 3 -18.72 -74.42 -26.95
CA LYS A 3 -19.87 -73.61 -27.40
C LYS A 3 -20.83 -73.23 -26.27
N ILE A 4 -21.11 -74.17 -25.35
CA ILE A 4 -22.02 -73.93 -24.22
C ILE A 4 -21.39 -72.93 -23.24
N GLN A 5 -20.09 -73.04 -23.00
CA GLN A 5 -19.37 -72.14 -22.10
C GLN A 5 -19.27 -70.72 -22.65
N ASN A 6 -19.13 -70.57 -23.97
CA ASN A 6 -19.15 -69.26 -24.62
C ASN A 6 -20.55 -68.60 -24.56
N ILE A 7 -21.62 -69.39 -24.67
CA ILE A 7 -22.99 -68.90 -24.48
C ILE A 7 -23.24 -68.49 -23.02
N GLN A 8 -22.80 -69.29 -22.05
CA GLN A 8 -22.90 -68.96 -20.63
C GLN A 8 -22.14 -67.67 -20.28
N ASN A 9 -20.92 -67.49 -20.80
CA ASN A 9 -20.14 -66.27 -20.57
C ASN A 9 -20.80 -65.03 -21.19
N LYS A 10 -21.43 -65.16 -22.36
CA LYS A 10 -22.20 -64.05 -22.97
C LYS A 10 -23.46 -63.71 -22.18
N ILE A 11 -24.15 -64.70 -21.63
CA ILE A 11 -25.33 -64.49 -20.77
C ILE A 11 -24.91 -63.82 -19.45
N ILE A 12 -23.82 -64.27 -18.82
CA ILE A 12 -23.28 -63.66 -17.59
C ILE A 12 -22.85 -62.21 -17.87
N ALA A 13 -22.17 -61.94 -18.98
CA ALA A 13 -21.78 -60.60 -19.38
C ALA A 13 -23.01 -59.69 -19.63
N ALA A 14 -24.06 -60.22 -20.26
CA ALA A 14 -25.30 -59.49 -20.49
C ALA A 14 -26.04 -59.17 -19.17
N ILE A 15 -26.08 -60.11 -18.23
CA ILE A 15 -26.68 -59.90 -16.90
C ILE A 15 -25.89 -58.86 -16.11
N LEU A 16 -24.54 -58.91 -16.13
CA LEU A 16 -23.70 -57.93 -15.47
C LEU A 16 -23.87 -56.52 -16.07
N LEU A 17 -24.01 -56.43 -17.40
CA LEU A 17 -24.26 -55.16 -18.08
C LEU A 17 -25.64 -54.58 -17.72
N ILE A 18 -26.66 -55.43 -17.63
CA ILE A 18 -28.01 -55.03 -17.19
C ILE A 18 -28.00 -54.58 -15.72
N CYS A 19 -27.25 -55.26 -14.84
CA CYS A 19 -27.08 -54.84 -13.45
C CYS A 19 -26.34 -53.50 -13.33
N LEU A 20 -25.31 -53.25 -14.15
CA LEU A 20 -24.59 -51.97 -14.21
C LEU A 20 -25.50 -50.82 -14.67
N ILE A 21 -26.32 -51.05 -15.71
CA ILE A 21 -27.29 -50.06 -16.20
C ILE A 21 -28.41 -49.82 -15.16
N ALA A 22 -28.91 -50.87 -14.51
CA ALA A 22 -29.90 -50.76 -13.45
C ALA A 22 -29.36 -50.02 -12.22
N SER A 23 -28.08 -50.22 -11.86
CA SER A 23 -27.44 -49.43 -10.80
C SER A 23 -27.29 -47.97 -11.20
N GLY A 24 -26.89 -47.65 -12.44
CA GLY A 24 -26.81 -46.27 -12.93
C GLY A 24 -28.16 -45.54 -12.90
N LEU A 25 -29.25 -46.21 -13.29
CA LEU A 25 -30.61 -45.64 -13.29
C LEU A 25 -31.23 -45.48 -11.89
N LEU A 26 -30.69 -46.16 -10.87
CA LEU A 26 -31.09 -45.99 -9.47
C LEU A 26 -30.28 -44.89 -8.75
N TYR A 27 -29.10 -44.51 -9.26
CA TYR A 27 -28.28 -43.43 -8.69
C TYR A 27 -28.82 -42.02 -9.01
N ASP A 28 -29.45 -41.82 -10.17
CA ASP A 28 -29.95 -40.49 -10.56
C ASP A 28 -31.22 -40.03 -9.81
N ASN A 29 -31.91 -40.94 -9.12
CA ASN A 29 -33.17 -40.61 -8.42
C ASN A 29 -33.02 -40.40 -6.90
N VAL A 30 -31.82 -40.51 -6.34
CA VAL A 30 -31.54 -40.08 -4.96
C VAL A 30 -30.62 -38.86 -4.97
N ARG A 31 -31.03 -37.82 -5.68
CA ARG A 31 -30.64 -36.47 -5.26
C ARG A 31 -31.38 -36.21 -3.96
N VAL A 32 -30.70 -36.38 -2.82
CA VAL A 32 -31.09 -35.68 -1.60
C VAL A 32 -30.96 -34.19 -1.93
N GLN A 33 -32.04 -33.59 -2.42
CA GLN A 33 -32.13 -32.16 -2.59
C GLN A 33 -32.06 -31.59 -1.17
N ALA A 34 -30.90 -31.04 -0.81
CA ALA A 34 -30.74 -30.34 0.45
C ALA A 34 -31.93 -29.38 0.60
N ALA A 35 -32.65 -29.47 1.71
CA ALA A 35 -33.79 -28.59 1.95
C ALA A 35 -33.30 -27.14 1.82
N ALA A 36 -33.90 -26.38 0.92
CA ALA A 36 -33.50 -24.99 0.68
C ALA A 36 -33.52 -24.23 2.01
N LYS A 37 -32.39 -23.61 2.36
CA LYS A 37 -32.28 -22.79 3.58
C LYS A 37 -33.34 -21.67 3.51
N ILE A 38 -34.25 -21.63 4.47
CA ILE A 38 -35.24 -20.55 4.57
C ILE A 38 -34.50 -19.26 4.91
N GLN A 39 -34.70 -18.22 4.10
CA GLN A 39 -34.03 -16.93 4.24
C GLN A 39 -34.84 -15.80 3.61
N LEU A 40 -34.52 -14.56 3.98
CA LEU A 40 -35.00 -13.38 3.28
C LEU A 40 -34.26 -13.20 1.96
N SER A 41 -34.92 -12.58 0.98
CA SER A 41 -34.28 -12.16 -0.27
C SER A 41 -33.19 -11.10 -0.05
N ARG A 42 -33.32 -10.29 1.00
CA ARG A 42 -32.36 -9.25 1.43
C ARG A 42 -32.38 -9.09 2.94
N ASN A 43 -31.21 -8.89 3.54
CA ASN A 43 -31.08 -8.51 4.97
C ASN A 43 -30.97 -7.00 5.15
N TYR A 44 -30.67 -6.28 4.06
CA TYR A 44 -30.52 -4.84 4.04
C TYR A 44 -31.24 -4.26 2.81
N VAL A 45 -31.89 -3.12 3.00
CA VAL A 45 -32.51 -2.36 1.91
C VAL A 45 -32.15 -0.90 2.07
N LEU A 46 -31.66 -0.32 0.99
CA LEU A 46 -31.37 1.10 0.88
C LEU A 46 -32.40 1.71 -0.05
N THR A 47 -33.08 2.77 0.39
CA THR A 47 -34.11 3.40 -0.44
C THR A 47 -34.27 4.88 -0.08
N THR A 48 -34.94 5.61 -0.96
CA THR A 48 -35.37 6.98 -0.69
C THR A 48 -36.81 7.02 -0.22
N LYS A 49 -37.26 8.17 0.30
CA LYS A 49 -38.64 8.39 0.69
C LYS A 49 -39.58 8.13 -0.50
N GLY A 50 -40.63 7.33 -0.28
CA GLY A 50 -41.58 6.91 -1.30
C GLY A 50 -41.14 5.67 -2.10
N GLY A 51 -39.87 5.25 -1.97
CA GLY A 51 -39.39 4.04 -2.60
C GLY A 51 -40.11 2.78 -2.11
N MET A 52 -40.25 1.81 -3.00
CA MET A 52 -40.94 0.56 -2.73
C MET A 52 -40.01 -0.61 -3.05
N VAL A 53 -39.87 -1.52 -2.10
CA VAL A 53 -38.99 -2.70 -2.23
C VAL A 53 -39.77 -3.95 -1.88
N GLN A 54 -39.63 -4.99 -2.68
CA GLN A 54 -40.24 -6.29 -2.42
C GLN A 54 -39.26 -7.16 -1.63
N LEU A 55 -39.70 -7.63 -0.46
CA LEU A 55 -38.98 -8.66 0.31
C LEU A 55 -39.71 -9.98 0.18
N ASP A 56 -38.97 -11.04 -0.11
CA ASP A 56 -39.50 -12.38 -0.27
C ASP A 56 -38.83 -13.32 0.73
N ILE A 57 -39.53 -14.42 1.05
CA ILE A 57 -38.92 -15.55 1.72
C ILE A 57 -38.59 -16.60 0.67
N ILE A 58 -37.33 -16.99 0.63
CA ILE A 58 -36.80 -18.00 -0.27
C ILE A 58 -36.73 -19.33 0.50
N GLY A 59 -36.93 -20.45 -0.21
CA GLY A 59 -36.74 -21.79 0.34
C GLY A 59 -37.95 -22.39 1.07
N THR A 60 -39.12 -21.74 1.03
CA THR A 60 -40.36 -22.30 1.56
C THR A 60 -41.60 -21.73 0.85
N ALA A 61 -42.67 -22.52 0.77
CA ALA A 61 -43.99 -22.07 0.32
C ALA A 61 -44.86 -21.50 1.46
N LYS A 62 -44.39 -21.59 2.72
CA LYS A 62 -45.11 -21.06 3.88
C LYS A 62 -45.11 -19.53 3.83
N LYS A 63 -46.25 -18.92 4.13
CA LYS A 63 -46.40 -17.47 4.14
C LYS A 63 -45.89 -16.87 5.46
N PRO A 64 -44.96 -15.90 5.42
CA PRO A 64 -44.54 -15.17 6.62
C PRO A 64 -45.62 -14.20 7.11
N VAL A 65 -45.59 -13.89 8.40
CA VAL A 65 -46.21 -12.70 8.97
C VAL A 65 -45.18 -11.57 8.92
N TRP A 66 -45.52 -10.50 8.21
CA TRP A 66 -44.64 -9.33 8.07
C TRP A 66 -44.98 -8.26 9.10
N THR A 67 -43.96 -7.69 9.72
CA THR A 67 -44.10 -6.55 10.64
C THR A 67 -42.98 -5.53 10.43
N SER A 68 -43.23 -4.30 10.85
CA SER A 68 -42.25 -3.21 10.85
C SER A 68 -42.05 -2.75 12.28
N SER A 69 -40.79 -2.59 12.72
CA SER A 69 -40.48 -2.06 14.05
C SER A 69 -40.94 -0.61 14.22
N ASN A 70 -41.09 0.13 13.12
CA ASN A 70 -41.65 1.48 13.12
C ASN A 70 -42.43 1.79 11.83
N PRO A 71 -43.75 1.52 11.79
CA PRO A 71 -44.61 1.80 10.64
C PRO A 71 -44.71 3.28 10.22
N LYS A 72 -44.21 4.22 11.03
CA LYS A 72 -44.12 5.64 10.65
C LYS A 72 -42.89 5.93 9.77
N ILE A 73 -41.87 5.06 9.82
CA ILE A 73 -40.64 5.13 9.00
C ILE A 73 -40.81 4.31 7.72
N ALA A 74 -41.22 3.04 7.83
CA ALA A 74 -41.59 2.21 6.68
C ALA A 74 -42.74 1.26 7.01
N LYS A 75 -43.67 1.09 6.05
CA LYS A 75 -44.74 0.09 6.14
C LYS A 75 -44.38 -1.13 5.33
N VAL A 76 -44.80 -2.31 5.79
CA VAL A 76 -44.74 -3.55 5.02
C VAL A 76 -46.14 -4.13 4.88
N THR A 77 -46.47 -4.61 3.69
CA THR A 77 -47.74 -5.30 3.42
C THR A 77 -47.64 -6.79 3.75
N ASN A 78 -48.79 -7.49 3.79
CA ASN A 78 -48.82 -8.94 4.00
C ASN A 78 -48.11 -9.75 2.90
N SER A 79 -47.84 -9.15 1.73
CA SER A 79 -47.09 -9.78 0.66
C SER A 79 -45.59 -9.45 0.70
N GLY A 80 -45.09 -8.73 1.71
CA GLY A 80 -43.68 -8.38 1.82
C GLY A 80 -43.27 -7.10 1.08
N LYS A 81 -44.22 -6.38 0.47
CA LYS A 81 -43.93 -5.08 -0.15
C LYS A 81 -43.70 -4.01 0.92
N VAL A 82 -42.48 -3.49 0.99
CA VAL A 82 -42.06 -2.39 1.87
C VAL A 82 -42.26 -1.06 1.16
N THR A 83 -42.78 -0.06 1.86
CA THR A 83 -42.94 1.33 1.38
C THR A 83 -42.28 2.29 2.35
N ALA A 84 -41.30 3.04 1.85
CA ALA A 84 -40.55 4.03 2.63
C ALA A 84 -41.36 5.32 2.83
N ILE A 85 -41.54 5.77 4.07
CA ILE A 85 -42.40 6.91 4.42
C ILE A 85 -41.59 8.12 4.88
N LYS A 86 -40.60 7.89 5.75
CA LYS A 86 -39.77 8.94 6.34
C LYS A 86 -38.33 8.46 6.40
N SER A 87 -37.37 9.38 6.29
CA SER A 87 -35.96 9.08 6.50
C SER A 87 -35.70 8.49 7.89
N GLY A 88 -34.75 7.57 7.97
CA GLY A 88 -34.37 6.85 9.19
C GLY A 88 -34.15 5.35 8.92
N ALA A 89 -33.73 4.63 9.95
CA ALA A 89 -33.58 3.17 9.94
C ALA A 89 -34.80 2.49 10.56
N VAL A 90 -35.21 1.34 10.02
CA VAL A 90 -36.29 0.51 10.55
C VAL A 90 -36.05 -0.96 10.23
N THR A 91 -36.45 -1.85 11.14
CA THR A 91 -36.33 -3.30 10.91
C THR A 91 -37.67 -3.85 10.44
N ILE A 92 -37.66 -4.50 9.28
CA ILE A 92 -38.78 -5.30 8.77
C ILE A 92 -38.55 -6.75 9.15
N MET A 93 -39.55 -7.38 9.75
CA MET A 93 -39.45 -8.74 10.29
C MET A 93 -40.43 -9.65 9.56
N ALA A 94 -39.94 -10.80 9.09
CA ALA A 94 -40.74 -11.90 8.58
C ALA A 94 -40.73 -13.05 9.58
N THR A 95 -41.88 -13.36 10.17
CA THR A 95 -42.02 -14.49 11.09
C THR A 95 -42.69 -15.66 10.39
N ILE A 96 -42.01 -16.80 10.34
CA ILE A 96 -42.57 -18.07 9.86
C ILE A 96 -42.56 -19.03 11.03
N GLU A 97 -43.76 -19.42 11.45
CA GLU A 97 -43.98 -20.25 12.63
C GLU A 97 -43.38 -19.62 13.89
N LYS A 98 -42.18 -20.04 14.29
CA LYS A 98 -41.46 -19.55 15.49
C LYS A 98 -40.09 -18.94 15.16
N LYS A 99 -39.75 -18.79 13.88
CA LYS A 99 -38.49 -18.20 13.44
C LYS A 99 -38.75 -16.83 12.81
N THR A 100 -37.94 -15.85 13.20
CA THR A 100 -38.01 -14.49 12.69
C THR A 100 -36.76 -14.18 11.89
N TYR A 101 -36.95 -13.61 10.71
CA TYR A 101 -35.89 -13.12 9.84
C TYR A 101 -36.02 -11.60 9.75
N ASN A 102 -34.88 -10.90 9.86
CA ASN A 102 -34.84 -9.44 9.96
C ASN A 102 -34.20 -8.84 8.71
N CYS A 103 -34.82 -7.80 8.18
CA CYS A 103 -34.24 -6.92 7.18
C CYS A 103 -34.14 -5.51 7.77
N LYS A 104 -32.93 -4.93 7.86
CA LYS A 104 -32.77 -3.51 8.17
C LYS A 104 -33.05 -2.70 6.91
N VAL A 105 -33.87 -1.67 7.03
CA VAL A 105 -34.26 -0.79 5.93
C VAL A 105 -33.84 0.62 6.29
N TYR A 106 -32.98 1.17 5.45
CA TYR A 106 -32.43 2.50 5.60
C TYR A 106 -33.04 3.44 4.56
N ILE A 107 -33.61 4.54 5.04
CA ILE A 107 -34.35 5.50 4.20
C ILE A 107 -33.66 6.86 4.25
N GLY A 108 -33.33 7.40 3.07
CA GLY A 108 -32.76 8.73 2.91
C GLY A 108 -31.24 8.73 2.78
N ASP A 109 -30.63 9.91 2.99
CA ASP A 109 -29.24 10.18 2.58
C ASP A 109 -28.19 10.01 3.70
N TYR A 110 -28.62 9.68 4.93
CA TYR A 110 -27.89 9.97 6.17
C TYR A 110 -27.46 8.76 7.01
N TRP A 111 -27.43 7.55 6.42
CA TRP A 111 -27.27 6.32 7.19
C TRP A 111 -25.98 5.54 6.89
N ILE A 112 -25.12 6.00 5.99
CA ILE A 112 -23.75 5.46 5.91
C ILE A 112 -22.90 6.30 6.86
N ASP A 113 -22.50 5.72 7.98
CA ASP A 113 -21.60 6.34 8.95
C ASP A 113 -20.18 6.41 8.38
N ASN A 114 -19.83 5.39 7.60
CA ASN A 114 -18.49 5.22 7.08
C ASN A 114 -18.50 4.55 5.70
N PHE A 115 -17.79 5.13 4.75
CA PHE A 115 -17.47 4.49 3.47
C PHE A 115 -15.95 4.52 3.34
N ASN A 116 -15.31 3.36 3.51
CA ASN A 116 -13.86 3.22 3.49
C ASN A 116 -13.37 2.28 2.40
N PHE A 117 -12.14 2.56 1.97
CA PHE A 117 -11.34 1.63 1.18
C PHE A 117 -10.35 1.04 2.18
N ASP A 118 -10.45 -0.25 2.45
CA ASP A 118 -9.89 -0.85 3.66
C ASP A 118 -8.35 -0.75 3.74
N ASP A 119 -7.68 -0.69 2.58
CA ASP A 119 -6.20 -0.62 2.49
C ASP A 119 -5.66 0.73 1.99
N TYR A 120 -6.53 1.69 1.63
CA TYR A 120 -6.10 2.95 1.00
C TYR A 120 -6.40 4.16 1.88
N LYS A 121 -5.59 4.35 2.93
CA LYS A 121 -5.71 5.48 3.87
C LYS A 121 -5.74 6.85 3.17
N SER A 122 -5.07 7.00 2.02
CA SER A 122 -5.01 8.25 1.25
C SER A 122 -6.04 8.35 0.10
N ASN A 123 -6.82 7.30 -0.19
CA ASN A 123 -7.69 7.19 -1.38
C ASN A 123 -6.93 7.45 -2.71
N ILE A 124 -5.64 7.09 -2.77
CA ILE A 124 -4.79 7.28 -3.95
C ILE A 124 -4.29 5.92 -4.43
N ILE A 125 -4.34 5.71 -5.74
CA ILE A 125 -3.72 4.58 -6.43
C ILE A 125 -2.71 5.12 -7.44
N ASN A 126 -1.50 4.56 -7.39
CA ASN A 126 -0.47 4.77 -8.38
C ASN A 126 -0.01 3.38 -8.86
N MET A 127 -0.07 3.13 -10.17
CA MET A 127 0.35 1.85 -10.72
C MET A 127 0.88 1.99 -12.15
N ASN A 128 1.76 1.08 -12.54
CA ASN A 128 2.26 1.03 -13.92
C ASN A 128 1.18 0.59 -14.91
N LYS A 129 1.31 1.03 -16.16
CA LYS A 129 0.47 0.56 -17.27
C LYS A 129 0.54 -0.98 -17.39
N GLY A 130 -0.63 -1.60 -17.56
CA GLY A 130 -0.80 -3.05 -17.64
C GLY A 130 -0.96 -3.75 -16.29
N ASN A 131 -0.67 -3.07 -15.17
CA ASN A 131 -0.93 -3.63 -13.85
C ASN A 131 -2.41 -3.53 -13.50
N ASP A 132 -2.83 -4.46 -12.65
CA ASP A 132 -4.16 -4.51 -12.05
C ASP A 132 -4.06 -4.34 -10.54
N CYS A 133 -5.07 -3.72 -9.96
CA CYS A 133 -5.15 -3.43 -8.54
C CYS A 133 -6.58 -3.68 -8.05
N GLY A 134 -6.70 -4.53 -7.04
CA GLY A 134 -7.93 -4.76 -6.30
C GLY A 134 -8.20 -3.67 -5.29
N VAL A 135 -9.43 -3.16 -5.28
CA VAL A 135 -9.93 -2.24 -4.26
C VAL A 135 -11.10 -2.87 -3.54
N ASP A 136 -10.85 -3.26 -2.30
CA ASP A 136 -11.87 -3.62 -1.34
C ASP A 136 -12.48 -2.36 -0.74
N PHE A 137 -13.78 -2.44 -0.45
CA PHE A 137 -14.48 -1.36 0.21
C PHE A 137 -15.55 -1.91 1.15
N ALA A 138 -15.76 -1.15 2.21
CA ALA A 138 -16.74 -1.48 3.23
C ALA A 138 -17.72 -0.32 3.43
N PHE A 139 -18.98 -0.68 3.63
CA PHE A 139 -20.03 0.23 4.03
C PHE A 139 -20.44 -0.09 5.45
N GLU A 140 -20.42 0.93 6.31
CA GLU A 140 -20.82 0.79 7.70
C GLU A 140 -22.04 1.67 8.00
N ALA A 141 -23.01 1.10 8.71
CA ALA A 141 -24.14 1.82 9.28
C ALA A 141 -24.48 1.27 10.66
N ASP A 142 -24.68 2.15 11.63
CA ASP A 142 -24.96 1.82 13.04
C ASP A 142 -23.91 0.86 13.64
N GLY A 143 -22.65 0.98 13.25
CA GLY A 143 -21.57 0.11 13.74
C GLY A 143 -21.52 -1.29 13.10
N GLU A 144 -22.28 -1.52 12.02
CA GLU A 144 -22.31 -2.81 11.31
C GLU A 144 -21.93 -2.67 9.85
N TYR A 145 -21.18 -3.65 9.33
CA TYR A 145 -20.91 -3.78 7.91
C TYR A 145 -22.15 -4.19 7.12
N LEU A 146 -22.34 -3.56 5.97
CA LEU A 146 -23.50 -3.74 5.11
C LEU A 146 -23.14 -4.48 3.83
N ASP A 147 -23.89 -5.55 3.56
CA ASP A 147 -23.90 -6.23 2.26
C ASP A 147 -24.75 -5.42 1.26
N VAL A 148 -24.17 -4.35 0.69
CA VAL A 148 -24.86 -3.48 -0.27
C VAL A 148 -25.04 -4.19 -1.61
N PRO A 149 -26.26 -4.22 -2.19
CA PRO A 149 -26.48 -4.78 -3.52
C PRO A 149 -25.64 -4.08 -4.58
N PHE A 150 -25.01 -4.84 -5.48
CA PHE A 150 -24.16 -4.26 -6.53
C PHE A 150 -24.91 -3.26 -7.42
N ASP A 151 -26.17 -3.53 -7.74
CA ASP A 151 -27.00 -2.65 -8.58
C ASP A 151 -27.26 -1.26 -7.94
N ASP A 152 -27.07 -1.13 -6.63
CA ASP A 152 -27.24 0.13 -5.91
C ASP A 152 -25.94 0.97 -5.86
N ILE A 153 -24.82 0.44 -6.41
CA ILE A 153 -23.51 1.08 -6.45
C ILE A 153 -23.22 1.56 -7.87
N LYS A 154 -23.02 2.86 -8.04
CA LYS A 154 -22.58 3.45 -9.31
C LYS A 154 -21.09 3.76 -9.27
N ILE A 155 -20.35 3.23 -10.23
CA ILE A 155 -18.89 3.42 -10.33
C ILE A 155 -18.56 4.09 -11.67
N THR A 156 -17.82 5.19 -11.62
CA THR A 156 -17.48 5.98 -12.82
C THR A 156 -16.06 6.51 -12.78
N ALA A 157 -15.32 6.32 -13.87
CA ALA A 157 -14.06 6.98 -14.12
C ALA A 157 -14.27 8.28 -14.92
N GLU A 158 -13.60 9.36 -14.53
CA GLU A 158 -13.58 10.63 -15.28
C GLU A 158 -12.97 10.46 -16.67
N LYS A 159 -11.84 9.74 -16.76
CA LYS A 159 -11.16 9.39 -18.02
C LYS A 159 -11.09 7.87 -18.17
N LYS A 160 -11.98 7.34 -19.01
CA LYS A 160 -12.13 5.89 -19.25
C LYS A 160 -11.06 5.29 -20.16
N ASP A 161 -10.30 6.13 -20.84
CA ASP A 161 -9.16 5.73 -21.65
C ASP A 161 -7.90 5.46 -20.82
N VAL A 162 -7.87 5.91 -19.56
CA VAL A 162 -6.74 5.72 -18.63
C VAL A 162 -6.82 4.36 -17.93
N ILE A 163 -8.02 3.92 -17.54
CA ILE A 163 -8.25 2.69 -16.77
C ILE A 163 -9.38 1.84 -17.34
N GLU A 164 -9.28 0.53 -17.13
CA GLU A 164 -10.34 -0.45 -17.30
C GLU A 164 -10.79 -0.96 -15.93
N LEU A 165 -12.08 -1.28 -15.79
CA LEU A 165 -12.69 -1.72 -14.54
C LEU A 165 -13.31 -3.10 -14.71
N ASP A 166 -12.97 -4.02 -13.80
CA ASP A 166 -13.65 -5.31 -13.64
C ASP A 166 -14.20 -5.44 -12.21
N TYR A 167 -15.23 -6.27 -12.06
CA TYR A 167 -16.04 -6.36 -10.85
C TYR A 167 -16.12 -7.79 -10.35
N LYS A 168 -15.52 -8.03 -9.19
CA LYS A 168 -15.65 -9.30 -8.50
C LYS A 168 -16.86 -9.24 -7.57
N THR A 169 -17.77 -10.20 -7.75
CA THR A 169 -19.05 -10.22 -7.04
C THR A 169 -19.34 -11.58 -6.45
N SER A 170 -19.99 -11.59 -5.29
CA SER A 170 -20.52 -12.79 -4.65
C SER A 170 -22.04 -12.71 -4.49
N VAL A 171 -22.67 -13.84 -4.17
CA VAL A 171 -24.10 -13.90 -3.86
C VAL A 171 -24.26 -14.26 -2.39
N LYS A 172 -24.73 -13.31 -1.59
CA LYS A 172 -25.09 -13.53 -0.18
C LYS A 172 -26.59 -13.47 -0.01
N ASN A 173 -27.18 -14.56 0.50
CA ASN A 173 -28.62 -14.70 0.72
C ASN A 173 -29.50 -14.34 -0.52
N GLY A 174 -29.01 -14.63 -1.72
CA GLY A 174 -29.71 -14.34 -2.98
C GLY A 174 -29.52 -12.92 -3.52
N THR A 175 -28.76 -12.07 -2.82
CA THR A 175 -28.37 -10.72 -3.29
C THR A 175 -26.96 -10.78 -3.86
N LYS A 176 -26.79 -10.24 -5.08
CA LYS A 176 -25.47 -10.04 -5.69
C LYS A 176 -24.83 -8.80 -5.04
N ILE A 177 -23.66 -8.98 -4.44
CA ILE A 177 -22.89 -7.92 -3.81
C ILE A 177 -21.58 -7.74 -4.58
N LEU A 178 -21.02 -6.53 -4.54
CA LEU A 178 -19.69 -6.26 -5.07
C LEU A 178 -18.69 -6.49 -3.94
N ASP A 179 -17.76 -7.40 -4.15
CA ASP A 179 -16.70 -7.71 -3.17
C ASP A 179 -15.50 -6.79 -3.40
N GLU A 180 -15.08 -6.62 -4.66
CA GLU A 180 -13.83 -5.95 -5.02
C GLU A 180 -13.97 -5.30 -6.41
N VAL A 181 -13.37 -4.12 -6.58
CA VAL A 181 -13.20 -3.50 -7.91
C VAL A 181 -11.77 -3.65 -8.36
N HIS A 182 -11.59 -4.32 -9.50
CA HIS A 182 -10.31 -4.43 -10.16
C HIS A 182 -10.12 -3.26 -11.11
N ILE A 183 -9.00 -2.57 -10.97
CA ILE A 183 -8.63 -1.40 -11.75
C ILE A 183 -7.37 -1.75 -12.52
N THR A 184 -7.49 -1.89 -13.84
CA THR A 184 -6.36 -2.16 -14.72
C THR A 184 -5.91 -0.86 -15.41
N GLY A 185 -4.62 -0.56 -15.36
CA GLY A 185 -4.03 0.61 -16.03
C GLY A 185 -3.90 0.40 -17.55
N VAL A 186 -4.59 1.19 -18.36
CA VAL A 186 -4.61 1.03 -19.83
C VAL A 186 -3.69 2.03 -20.53
N ASN A 187 -3.79 3.31 -20.20
CA ASN A 187 -2.94 4.35 -20.78
C ASN A 187 -2.43 5.29 -19.70
N ASP A 188 -1.24 5.83 -19.94
CA ASP A 188 -0.63 6.84 -19.09
C ASP A 188 -1.56 8.04 -18.90
N GLY A 189 -1.77 8.44 -17.66
CA GLY A 189 -2.68 9.53 -17.31
C GLY A 189 -3.15 9.51 -15.87
N LYS A 190 -3.92 10.54 -15.53
CA LYS A 190 -4.59 10.68 -14.23
C LYS A 190 -6.10 10.72 -14.43
N THR A 191 -6.83 9.99 -13.59
CA THR A 191 -8.30 9.96 -13.57
C THR A 191 -8.81 9.89 -12.14
N ASN A 192 -9.99 10.46 -11.91
CA ASN A 192 -10.75 10.23 -10.69
C ASN A 192 -11.70 9.05 -10.89
N LEU A 193 -11.71 8.12 -9.95
CA LEU A 193 -12.68 7.03 -9.87
C LEU A 193 -13.67 7.33 -8.75
N SER A 194 -14.95 7.51 -9.10
CA SER A 194 -16.00 7.83 -8.15
C SER A 194 -16.93 6.64 -7.91
N PHE A 195 -17.21 6.39 -6.64
CA PHE A 195 -18.13 5.38 -6.14
C PHE A 195 -19.31 6.10 -5.49
N THR A 196 -20.51 5.87 -5.98
CA THR A 196 -21.73 6.56 -5.56
C THR A 196 -22.80 5.58 -5.10
N ILE A 197 -23.35 5.81 -3.91
CA ILE A 197 -24.51 5.09 -3.37
C ILE A 197 -25.51 6.12 -2.87
N GLY A 198 -26.72 6.10 -3.42
CA GLY A 198 -27.71 7.15 -3.16
C GLY A 198 -27.14 8.54 -3.52
N LYS A 199 -26.92 9.39 -2.52
CA LYS A 199 -26.31 10.73 -2.68
C LYS A 199 -24.86 10.82 -2.22
N ILE A 200 -24.33 9.77 -1.62
CA ILE A 200 -22.97 9.75 -1.08
C ILE A 200 -22.03 9.37 -2.23
N THR A 201 -20.98 10.15 -2.43
CA THR A 201 -19.94 9.85 -3.42
C THR A 201 -18.57 9.95 -2.77
N LYS A 202 -17.77 8.90 -2.90
CA LYS A 202 -16.34 8.91 -2.55
C LYS A 202 -15.52 8.80 -3.82
N THR A 203 -14.40 9.50 -3.85
CA THR A 203 -13.54 9.57 -5.02
C THR A 203 -12.14 9.10 -4.66
N MET A 204 -11.56 8.30 -5.55
CA MET A 204 -10.17 7.90 -5.53
C MET A 204 -9.41 8.55 -6.68
N LYS A 205 -8.21 9.02 -6.41
CA LYS A 205 -7.30 9.52 -7.45
C LYS A 205 -6.49 8.34 -7.98
N VAL A 206 -6.53 8.10 -9.29
CA VAL A 206 -5.79 7.03 -9.95
C VAL A 206 -4.80 7.63 -10.94
N THR A 207 -3.54 7.23 -10.84
CA THR A 207 -2.46 7.60 -11.78
C THR A 207 -1.88 6.34 -12.41
N ILE A 208 -1.86 6.30 -13.75
CA ILE A 208 -1.28 5.22 -14.58
C ILE A 208 -0.12 5.80 -15.39
N GLY A 209 0.97 5.05 -15.58
CA GLY A 209 1.94 5.33 -16.66
C GLY A 209 3.41 5.09 -16.33
N THR A 210 4.30 5.43 -17.27
CA THR A 210 5.75 5.27 -17.07
C THR A 210 6.24 6.23 -15.99
N GLY A 211 6.72 5.67 -14.88
CA GLY A 211 7.25 6.43 -13.74
C GLY A 211 6.41 6.40 -12.47
N THR A 212 5.67 5.31 -12.21
CA THR A 212 4.87 5.19 -10.97
C THR A 212 5.12 3.89 -10.21
N GLY A 213 6.26 3.84 -9.54
CA GLY A 213 6.26 3.96 -8.07
C GLY A 213 6.90 5.31 -7.73
N LYS A 214 6.71 5.85 -6.52
CA LYS A 214 7.68 6.83 -6.00
C LYS A 214 9.02 6.12 -6.10
N LEU A 215 9.89 6.58 -7.00
CA LEU A 215 11.17 5.92 -7.26
C LEU A 215 11.95 5.89 -5.95
N ASP A 216 12.98 5.07 -5.88
CA ASP A 216 14.00 5.31 -4.86
C ASP A 216 14.59 6.72 -5.05
N PRO A 217 14.90 7.49 -3.99
CA PRO A 217 15.50 8.82 -4.11
C PRO A 217 16.66 8.93 -5.08
N ALA A 218 17.58 7.95 -5.11
CA ALA A 218 18.72 7.98 -6.02
C ALA A 218 18.27 7.76 -7.48
N ASP A 219 17.34 6.82 -7.71
CA ASP A 219 16.78 6.56 -9.04
C ASP A 219 15.95 7.74 -9.56
N ALA A 220 15.22 8.43 -8.68
CA ALA A 220 14.49 9.66 -9.01
C ALA A 220 15.43 10.75 -9.55
N ILE A 221 16.59 10.92 -8.90
CA ILE A 221 17.64 11.83 -9.33
C ILE A 221 18.22 11.37 -10.66
N LYS A 222 18.68 10.11 -10.77
CA LYS A 222 19.29 9.56 -11.99
C LYS A 222 18.37 9.70 -13.22
N GLN A 223 17.08 9.45 -13.04
CA GLN A 223 16.08 9.52 -14.12
C GLN A 223 15.45 10.91 -14.31
N ARG A 224 15.77 11.89 -13.46
CA ARG A 224 15.10 13.20 -13.39
C ARG A 224 13.57 13.07 -13.29
N ASN A 225 13.11 12.01 -12.61
CA ASN A 225 11.70 11.72 -12.41
C ASN A 225 11.35 11.83 -10.92
N TYR A 226 10.73 12.96 -10.55
CA TYR A 226 10.37 13.27 -9.18
C TYR A 226 8.88 13.04 -8.89
N ILE A 227 8.19 12.21 -9.69
CA ILE A 227 6.79 11.88 -9.43
C ILE A 227 6.66 11.22 -8.05
N GLY A 228 5.73 11.73 -7.23
CA GLY A 228 5.47 11.23 -5.87
C GLY A 228 6.24 11.93 -4.75
N TYR A 229 7.19 12.81 -5.06
CA TYR A 229 7.86 13.67 -4.08
C TYR A 229 7.19 15.03 -3.99
N GLU A 230 6.97 15.50 -2.77
CA GLU A 230 6.35 16.80 -2.50
C GLU A 230 7.21 17.63 -1.53
N GLU A 231 6.91 18.92 -1.41
CA GLU A 231 7.49 19.83 -0.41
C GLU A 231 9.04 19.77 -0.29
N ASN A 232 9.57 19.47 0.90
CA ASN A 232 11.01 19.47 1.16
C ASN A 232 11.75 18.33 0.45
N GLU A 233 11.06 17.23 0.11
CA GLU A 233 11.70 16.09 -0.57
C GLU A 233 12.12 16.48 -1.98
N ILE A 234 11.18 16.97 -2.79
CA ILE A 234 11.44 17.31 -4.17
C ILE A 234 12.46 18.45 -4.27
N VAL A 235 12.47 19.37 -3.29
CA VAL A 235 13.46 20.44 -3.19
C VAL A 235 14.85 19.88 -2.91
N THR A 236 14.98 18.94 -1.96
CA THR A 236 16.26 18.30 -1.62
C THR A 236 16.79 17.44 -2.76
N LEU A 237 15.94 16.62 -3.39
CA LEU A 237 16.35 15.80 -4.54
C LEU A 237 16.82 16.63 -5.72
N LYS A 238 16.13 17.73 -6.01
CA LYS A 238 16.56 18.67 -7.05
C LYS A 238 17.86 19.36 -6.68
N LYS A 239 18.12 19.61 -5.40
CA LYS A 239 19.39 20.19 -4.95
C LYS A 239 20.56 19.23 -5.15
N VAL A 240 20.39 17.95 -4.83
CA VAL A 240 21.40 16.92 -5.11
C VAL A 240 21.66 16.81 -6.62
N ALA A 241 20.60 16.77 -7.43
CA ALA A 241 20.72 16.76 -8.88
C ALA A 241 21.48 17.98 -9.42
N GLU A 242 21.19 19.17 -8.90
CA GLU A 242 21.89 20.42 -9.24
C GLU A 242 23.39 20.32 -8.93
N ILE A 243 23.77 19.80 -7.75
CA ILE A 243 25.17 19.66 -7.33
C ILE A 243 25.91 18.67 -8.23
N ILE A 244 25.27 17.54 -8.56
CA ILE A 244 25.81 16.56 -9.50
C ILE A 244 26.09 17.20 -10.87
N ASP A 245 25.16 18.01 -11.37
CA ASP A 245 25.29 18.67 -12.67
C ASP A 245 26.37 19.76 -12.65
N GLN A 246 26.38 20.62 -11.62
CA GLN A 246 27.36 21.71 -11.47
C GLN A 246 28.81 21.21 -11.37
N ASN A 247 29.01 20.04 -10.76
CA ASN A 247 30.32 19.42 -10.62
C ASN A 247 30.59 18.35 -11.69
N ASN A 248 29.71 18.18 -12.68
CA ASN A 248 29.83 17.23 -13.78
C ASN A 248 30.09 15.78 -13.31
N LEU A 249 29.52 15.37 -12.17
CA LEU A 249 29.85 14.10 -11.51
C LEU A 249 29.37 12.87 -12.28
N ASN A 250 28.37 13.03 -13.15
CA ASN A 250 27.88 11.97 -14.03
C ASN A 250 28.78 11.73 -15.26
N SER A 251 29.81 12.55 -15.48
CA SER A 251 30.70 12.36 -16.63
C SER A 251 31.42 11.03 -16.57
N SER A 252 31.38 10.27 -17.66
CA SER A 252 32.17 9.05 -17.83
C SER A 252 33.67 9.32 -17.95
N SER A 253 34.07 10.59 -18.09
CA SER A 253 35.49 11.00 -18.12
C SER A 253 36.11 11.15 -16.73
N LEU A 254 35.31 11.24 -15.67
CA LEU A 254 35.80 11.34 -14.30
C LEU A 254 35.97 9.94 -13.69
N SER A 255 37.13 9.71 -13.10
CA SER A 255 37.36 8.57 -12.21
C SER A 255 36.49 8.65 -10.95
N VAL A 256 36.33 7.53 -10.25
CA VAL A 256 35.57 7.49 -8.99
C VAL A 256 36.26 8.38 -7.94
N GLU A 257 37.59 8.38 -7.91
CA GLU A 257 38.43 9.20 -7.04
C GLU A 257 38.20 10.70 -7.28
N GLU A 258 38.10 11.14 -8.54
CA GLU A 258 37.81 12.53 -8.90
C GLU A 258 36.40 12.94 -8.47
N LYS A 259 35.41 12.04 -8.64
CA LYS A 259 34.04 12.29 -8.18
C LYS A 259 33.98 12.47 -6.65
N ILE A 260 34.65 11.57 -5.92
CA ILE A 260 34.73 11.63 -4.45
C ILE A 260 35.42 12.91 -4.00
N SER A 261 36.53 13.27 -4.65
CA SER A 261 37.26 14.50 -4.35
C SER A 261 36.41 15.74 -4.60
N ALA A 262 35.59 15.75 -5.65
CA ALA A 262 34.66 16.85 -5.93
C ALA A 262 33.54 16.95 -4.88
N ILE A 263 33.00 15.83 -4.40
CA ILE A 263 32.02 15.81 -3.30
C ILE A 263 32.64 16.33 -2.00
N GLN A 264 33.83 15.85 -1.62
CA GLN A 264 34.56 16.35 -0.45
C GLN A 264 34.87 17.85 -0.56
N LYS A 265 35.25 18.31 -1.76
CA LYS A 265 35.46 19.74 -2.01
C LYS A 265 34.18 20.54 -1.82
N TYR A 266 33.05 20.06 -2.34
CA TYR A 266 31.75 20.70 -2.14
C TYR A 266 31.43 20.85 -0.65
N PHE A 267 31.63 19.81 0.16
CA PHE A 267 31.46 19.89 1.61
C PHE A 267 32.36 20.94 2.26
N ASN A 268 33.65 20.96 1.92
CA ASN A 268 34.59 21.96 2.42
C ASN A 268 34.19 23.39 2.05
N ASP A 269 33.79 23.63 0.81
CA ASP A 269 33.46 24.96 0.29
C ASP A 269 32.14 25.51 0.87
N THR A 270 31.19 24.62 1.14
CA THR A 270 29.84 25.00 1.59
C THR A 270 29.68 25.00 3.10
N ARG A 271 30.67 24.50 3.85
CA ARG A 271 30.63 24.43 5.31
C ARG A 271 30.38 25.82 5.92
N LYS A 272 29.42 25.89 6.84
CA LYS A 272 29.16 27.09 7.66
C LYS A 272 29.33 26.78 9.15
N SER A 273 29.71 27.78 9.94
CA SER A 273 30.10 27.60 11.34
C SER A 273 28.97 27.77 12.36
N ASN A 274 27.79 28.30 11.98
CA ASN A 274 26.59 28.47 12.82
C ASN A 274 25.48 29.17 12.02
N LEU A 275 24.29 28.56 11.84
CA LEU A 275 23.07 29.24 11.37
C LEU A 275 21.81 28.54 11.88
N ASP A 276 20.77 29.33 12.18
CA ASP A 276 19.41 28.85 12.44
C ASP A 276 18.95 27.94 11.31
N SER A 277 18.59 26.69 11.63
CA SER A 277 18.15 25.71 10.63
C SER A 277 16.65 25.81 10.41
N GLU A 278 16.24 26.16 9.18
CA GLU A 278 14.83 26.12 8.75
C GLU A 278 14.46 24.81 8.03
N LYS A 279 15.43 23.89 7.82
CA LYS A 279 15.27 22.68 7.00
C LYS A 279 15.47 21.44 7.84
N GLU A 280 14.44 20.58 7.88
CA GLU A 280 14.47 19.34 8.64
C GLU A 280 14.97 18.17 7.77
N GLY A 281 15.75 17.25 8.37
CA GLY A 281 16.36 16.08 7.72
C GLY A 281 17.87 16.24 7.48
N ALA A 282 18.66 15.21 7.80
CA ALA A 282 20.13 15.28 7.84
C ALA A 282 20.77 15.71 6.49
N ILE A 283 20.23 15.24 5.36
CA ILE A 283 20.73 15.58 4.03
C ILE A 283 20.30 17.00 3.66
N ALA A 284 19.02 17.34 3.84
CA ALA A 284 18.51 18.68 3.51
C ALA A 284 19.23 19.76 4.32
N ASP A 285 19.40 19.55 5.62
CA ASP A 285 20.09 20.47 6.53
C ASP A 285 21.52 20.74 6.06
N LEU A 286 22.29 19.67 5.76
CA LEU A 286 23.65 19.83 5.25
C LEU A 286 23.69 20.58 3.92
N LEU A 287 22.83 20.25 2.97
CA LEU A 287 22.87 20.82 1.62
C LEU A 287 22.42 22.29 1.56
N PHE A 288 21.48 22.70 2.40
CA PHE A 288 20.94 24.06 2.40
C PHE A 288 21.63 24.97 3.43
N ASN A 289 22.01 24.43 4.58
CA ASN A 289 22.62 25.22 5.67
C ASN A 289 24.15 25.12 5.68
N GLY A 290 24.73 24.10 5.03
CA GLY A 290 26.18 23.88 5.04
C GLY A 290 26.68 23.33 6.38
N HIS A 291 25.78 22.78 7.19
CA HIS A 291 26.06 22.22 8.51
C HIS A 291 24.93 21.25 8.89
N GLY A 292 25.24 20.19 9.65
CA GLY A 292 24.22 19.33 10.25
C GLY A 292 23.74 19.90 11.59
N LYS A 293 22.54 19.54 12.05
CA LYS A 293 22.01 20.00 13.33
C LYS A 293 22.95 19.58 14.48
N ASN A 294 23.10 20.44 15.49
CA ASN A 294 24.00 20.22 16.63
C ASN A 294 23.85 18.80 17.21
N GLY A 295 24.94 18.02 17.19
CA GLY A 295 25.00 16.67 17.77
C GLY A 295 24.73 15.53 16.80
N ILE A 296 24.52 15.81 15.51
CA ILE A 296 24.39 14.80 14.44
C ILE A 296 25.18 15.17 13.18
N GLU A 297 26.19 16.05 13.28
CA GLU A 297 26.93 16.53 12.12
C GLU A 297 27.63 15.41 11.36
N ASP A 298 28.36 14.56 12.07
CA ASP A 298 29.08 13.42 11.52
C ASP A 298 28.16 12.45 10.77
N TYR A 299 26.99 12.20 11.35
CA TYR A 299 25.93 11.43 10.72
C TYR A 299 25.42 12.12 9.45
N ALA A 300 25.19 13.44 9.47
CA ALA A 300 24.71 14.18 8.31
C ALA A 300 25.68 14.16 7.13
N TYR A 301 26.98 14.34 7.37
CA TYR A 301 28.01 14.21 6.32
C TYR A 301 28.07 12.78 5.76
N THR A 302 28.06 11.77 6.63
CA THR A 302 28.12 10.36 6.25
C THR A 302 26.91 9.94 5.41
N GLN A 303 25.70 10.35 5.80
CA GLN A 303 24.46 10.08 5.07
C GLN A 303 24.45 10.78 3.72
N THR A 304 24.84 12.05 3.67
CA THR A 304 24.82 12.82 2.43
C THR A 304 25.87 12.31 1.45
N PHE A 305 27.06 11.94 1.92
CA PHE A 305 28.09 11.32 1.09
C PHE A 305 27.62 9.98 0.52
N GLY A 306 27.03 9.13 1.37
CA GLY A 306 26.44 7.86 0.95
C GLY A 306 25.37 8.06 -0.13
N PHE A 307 24.50 9.06 0.03
CA PHE A 307 23.46 9.36 -0.95
C PHE A 307 24.02 9.84 -2.30
N PHE A 308 25.11 10.61 -2.30
CA PHE A 308 25.84 10.90 -3.55
C PHE A 308 26.42 9.64 -4.19
N CYS A 309 26.95 8.71 -3.40
CA CYS A 309 27.47 7.44 -3.91
C CYS A 309 26.37 6.63 -4.60
N GLU A 310 25.17 6.54 -4.01
CA GLU A 310 24.01 5.89 -4.63
C GLU A 310 23.60 6.55 -5.95
N CYS A 311 23.55 7.89 -5.98
CA CYS A 311 23.21 8.64 -7.19
C CYS A 311 24.23 8.46 -8.32
N LEU A 312 25.47 8.08 -7.98
CA LEU A 312 26.59 7.92 -8.91
C LEU A 312 26.96 6.45 -9.16
N ASP A 313 26.16 5.51 -8.65
CA ASP A 313 26.39 4.06 -8.69
C ASP A 313 27.78 3.65 -8.17
N ILE A 314 28.26 4.33 -7.11
CA ILE A 314 29.51 4.02 -6.40
C ILE A 314 29.16 3.10 -5.21
N PRO A 315 29.66 1.85 -5.16
CA PRO A 315 29.41 0.98 -4.01
C PRO A 315 30.03 1.57 -2.75
N TYR A 316 29.26 1.57 -1.67
CA TYR A 316 29.66 2.19 -0.43
C TYR A 316 29.07 1.46 0.78
N LYS A 317 29.61 1.75 1.96
CA LYS A 317 29.16 1.23 3.24
C LYS A 317 29.20 2.33 4.30
N PHE A 318 28.37 2.15 5.31
CA PHE A 318 28.40 2.93 6.54
C PHE A 318 29.31 2.27 7.55
N CYS A 319 30.18 3.08 8.13
CA CYS A 319 31.04 2.70 9.23
C CYS A 319 30.62 3.47 10.49
N HIS A 320 30.68 2.79 11.62
CA HIS A 320 30.48 3.38 12.94
C HIS A 320 31.58 2.88 13.87
N GLY A 321 32.01 3.78 14.74
CA GLY A 321 32.90 3.42 15.81
C GLY A 321 33.38 4.64 16.57
N GLY A 322 34.54 4.51 17.17
CA GLY A 322 35.15 5.58 17.94
C GLY A 322 36.32 6.23 17.21
N ALA A 323 36.50 7.54 17.39
CA ALA A 323 37.68 8.23 16.88
C ALA A 323 38.19 9.29 17.86
N TYR A 324 39.51 9.49 17.88
CA TYR A 324 40.11 10.64 18.55
C TYR A 324 40.02 11.87 17.65
N LEU A 325 39.23 12.85 18.08
CA LEU A 325 38.96 14.06 17.32
C LEU A 325 40.20 14.95 17.19
N PRO A 326 40.47 15.53 16.00
CA PRO A 326 41.61 16.42 15.79
C PRO A 326 41.64 17.61 16.74
N GLY A 327 42.86 18.03 17.13
CA GLY A 327 43.07 19.19 18.00
C GLY A 327 42.85 18.93 19.50
N ASN A 328 43.09 17.70 19.97
CA ASN A 328 42.96 17.29 21.38
C ASN A 328 41.54 17.42 21.95
N LYS A 329 40.50 17.23 21.12
CA LYS A 329 39.11 17.32 21.58
C LYS A 329 38.58 16.06 22.28
N GLY A 330 39.39 15.00 22.34
CA GLY A 330 39.05 13.76 23.03
C GLY A 330 38.53 12.69 22.09
N PHE A 331 38.05 11.60 22.68
CA PHE A 331 37.44 10.47 21.97
C PHE A 331 35.95 10.73 21.81
N ASP A 332 35.42 10.44 20.63
CA ASP A 332 34.00 10.57 20.33
C ASP A 332 33.50 9.37 19.51
N ILE A 333 32.21 9.14 19.52
CA ILE A 333 31.55 8.12 18.70
C ILE A 333 31.14 8.82 17.41
N ILE A 334 31.68 8.35 16.28
CA ILE A 334 31.44 8.98 14.99
C ILE A 334 31.06 7.99 13.89
N TYR A 335 30.46 8.53 12.83
CA TYR A 335 30.18 7.81 11.59
C TYR A 335 31.09 8.27 10.44
N TRP A 336 31.44 7.33 9.55
CA TRP A 336 32.17 7.61 8.31
C TRP A 336 31.77 6.59 7.22
N ASN A 337 32.38 6.69 6.04
CA ASN A 337 32.06 5.80 4.92
C ASN A 337 33.25 4.95 4.49
N ARG A 338 32.92 3.86 3.81
CA ARG A 338 33.84 3.09 2.98
C ARG A 338 33.30 3.01 1.57
N VAL A 339 34.16 3.07 0.56
CA VAL A 339 33.78 3.04 -0.86
C VAL A 339 34.60 2.01 -1.62
N GLU A 340 34.00 1.38 -2.62
CA GLU A 340 34.70 0.46 -3.51
C GLU A 340 35.17 1.18 -4.77
N ILE A 341 36.45 1.05 -5.07
CA ILE A 341 37.09 1.60 -6.26
C ILE A 341 37.88 0.48 -6.92
N ASN A 342 37.46 0.07 -8.13
CA ASN A 342 38.13 -0.97 -8.92
C ASN A 342 38.40 -2.27 -8.12
N GLY A 343 37.46 -2.71 -7.28
CA GLY A 343 37.59 -3.92 -6.46
C GLY A 343 38.31 -3.75 -5.13
N THR A 344 38.78 -2.54 -4.80
CA THR A 344 39.45 -2.23 -3.53
C THR A 344 38.61 -1.29 -2.69
N TRP A 345 38.49 -1.58 -1.40
CA TRP A 345 37.68 -0.79 -0.47
C TRP A 345 38.52 0.23 0.31
N TYR A 346 38.13 1.49 0.25
CA TYR A 346 38.81 2.63 0.87
C TYR A 346 37.91 3.29 1.92
N TYR A 347 38.45 3.58 3.10
CA TYR A 347 37.82 4.44 4.10
C TYR A 347 37.90 5.91 3.67
N ILE A 348 36.89 6.69 4.05
CA ILE A 348 36.84 8.13 3.91
C ILE A 348 35.99 8.72 5.04
N ASP A 349 36.52 9.74 5.72
CA ASP A 349 35.80 10.48 6.74
C ASP A 349 35.58 11.91 6.25
N THR A 350 34.40 12.13 5.68
CA THR A 350 34.02 13.43 5.14
C THR A 350 33.70 14.43 6.24
N TYR A 351 33.29 13.97 7.42
CA TYR A 351 33.01 14.83 8.56
C TYR A 351 34.30 15.39 9.14
N LEU A 352 35.28 14.57 9.48
CA LEU A 352 36.51 15.06 10.08
C LEU A 352 37.28 15.97 9.12
N ASN A 353 37.40 15.59 7.84
CA ASN A 353 38.02 16.46 6.83
C ASN A 353 37.35 17.84 6.78
N THR A 354 36.01 17.87 6.75
CA THR A 354 35.25 19.13 6.60
C THR A 354 35.20 19.94 7.90
N CYS A 355 34.77 19.31 8.98
CA CYS A 355 34.48 19.96 10.26
C CYS A 355 35.72 20.29 11.09
N TYR A 356 36.82 19.58 10.87
CA TYR A 356 38.11 19.87 11.51
C TYR A 356 39.10 20.54 10.56
N ASN A 357 38.72 20.75 9.30
CA ASN A 357 39.55 21.39 8.28
C ASN A 357 40.93 20.72 8.19
N VAL A 358 40.92 19.39 8.08
CA VAL A 358 42.10 18.52 7.95
C VAL A 358 42.02 17.75 6.63
N THR A 359 43.14 17.15 6.21
CA THR A 359 43.20 16.37 4.95
C THR A 359 43.63 14.93 5.18
N ASP A 360 43.81 14.52 6.43
CA ASP A 360 44.36 13.21 6.80
C ASP A 360 43.36 12.07 6.58
N TYR A 361 42.06 12.39 6.53
CA TYR A 361 40.99 11.41 6.45
C TYR A 361 40.37 11.26 5.04
N GLY A 362 41.17 11.49 4.00
CA GLY A 362 40.81 11.21 2.60
C GLY A 362 40.77 9.69 2.28
N LEU A 363 40.74 9.31 1.00
CA LEU A 363 40.70 7.89 0.63
C LEU A 363 41.90 7.10 1.20
N SER A 364 41.62 6.09 2.03
CA SER A 364 42.64 5.23 2.66
C SER A 364 42.28 3.76 2.60
N ASP A 365 43.17 2.90 2.13
CA ASP A 365 42.97 1.44 2.08
C ASP A 365 43.08 0.78 3.48
N LYS A 366 43.46 1.56 4.49
CA LYS A 366 43.56 1.15 5.90
C LYS A 366 42.81 2.14 6.78
N LEU A 367 42.20 1.62 7.84
CA LEU A 367 41.63 2.46 8.88
C LEU A 367 42.75 3.29 9.54
N TRP A 368 42.47 4.55 9.85
CA TRP A 368 43.43 5.43 10.52
C TRP A 368 43.70 4.96 11.96
N ALA A 369 44.91 5.21 12.46
CA ALA A 369 45.35 4.70 13.76
C ALA A 369 44.58 5.30 14.96
N ASP A 370 43.88 6.40 14.73
CA ASP A 370 43.04 7.12 15.70
C ASP A 370 41.56 6.77 15.58
N HIS A 371 41.20 5.83 14.70
CA HIS A 371 39.86 5.30 14.53
C HIS A 371 39.79 3.83 14.98
N ASP A 372 38.67 3.46 15.58
CA ASP A 372 38.33 2.10 15.96
C ASP A 372 36.98 1.74 15.34
N LEU A 373 36.96 0.74 14.45
CA LEU A 373 35.77 0.32 13.74
C LEU A 373 35.00 -0.70 14.56
N TRP A 374 33.75 -0.37 14.92
CA TRP A 374 32.88 -1.28 15.66
C TRP A 374 31.88 -1.99 14.73
N ASP A 375 31.40 -1.32 13.69
CA ASP A 375 30.45 -1.89 12.74
C ASP A 375 30.62 -1.32 11.32
N GLU A 376 30.42 -2.17 10.31
CA GLU A 376 30.46 -1.82 8.87
C GLU A 376 29.36 -2.57 8.12
N LYS A 377 28.40 -1.83 7.55
CA LYS A 377 27.18 -2.39 6.95
C LYS A 377 26.74 -1.62 5.71
N ASN A 378 25.91 -2.26 4.88
CA ASN A 378 25.18 -1.55 3.84
C ASN A 378 24.12 -0.64 4.48
N PHE A 379 23.69 0.41 3.77
CA PHE A 379 22.63 1.31 4.25
C PHE A 379 21.39 0.53 4.73
N GLU A 380 20.96 -0.44 3.93
CA GLU A 380 19.76 -1.25 4.20
C GLU A 380 19.86 -2.09 5.47
N ASP A 381 21.08 -2.46 5.88
CA ASP A 381 21.34 -3.29 7.06
C ASP A 381 21.46 -2.46 8.35
N TYR A 382 21.71 -1.15 8.26
CA TYR A 382 21.71 -0.24 9.40
C TYR A 382 20.31 0.02 9.95
N PHE A 383 19.29 -0.14 9.09
CA PHE A 383 17.91 0.27 9.35
C PHE A 383 16.95 -0.90 9.19
N PHE A 384 17.16 -1.97 9.95
CA PHE A 384 16.25 -3.12 10.02
C PHE A 384 14.97 -2.78 10.80
N THR A 385 14.01 -2.13 10.14
CA THR A 385 12.58 -2.20 10.50
C THR A 385 11.66 -2.28 9.28
N GLY A 386 12.08 -2.87 8.16
CA GLY A 386 11.17 -3.28 7.08
C GLY A 386 10.28 -2.18 6.46
N ASN A 387 10.61 -0.91 6.67
CA ASN A 387 9.80 0.24 6.25
C ASN A 387 10.62 1.09 5.29
N ALA A 388 10.12 1.25 4.06
CA ALA A 388 10.64 2.18 3.07
C ALA A 388 10.64 3.65 3.57
N ASP A 389 9.99 3.94 4.70
CA ASP A 389 9.87 5.27 5.33
C ASP A 389 11.20 5.87 5.83
N ILE A 390 12.26 5.09 6.10
CA ILE A 390 13.48 5.66 6.72
C ILE A 390 14.27 6.58 5.78
N ARG A 391 14.35 6.25 4.47
CA ARG A 391 14.94 7.16 3.46
C ARG A 391 14.14 8.45 3.32
N TYR A 392 12.85 8.42 3.65
CA TYR A 392 11.95 9.58 3.59
C TYR A 392 12.20 10.51 4.77
N HIS A 393 12.47 9.98 5.97
CA HIS A 393 12.82 10.78 7.14
C HIS A 393 14.13 11.58 6.95
N LEU A 394 15.12 11.03 6.22
CA LEU A 394 16.38 11.72 5.91
C LEU A 394 16.18 12.98 5.03
N LEU A 395 15.08 13.04 4.27
CA LEU A 395 14.71 14.14 3.39
C LEU A 395 13.66 15.11 4.00
N LEU A 396 12.92 14.71 5.05
CA LEU A 396 11.71 15.43 5.52
C LEU A 396 11.67 15.92 6.97
N SER A 397 12.09 15.16 8.00
CA SER A 397 11.83 15.62 9.39
C SER A 397 12.77 15.04 10.44
N SER A 398 13.04 15.83 11.49
CA SER A 398 13.63 15.35 12.75
C SER A 398 12.58 14.91 13.78
N SER A 399 11.29 14.83 13.43
CA SER A 399 10.20 14.68 14.40
C SER A 399 9.87 13.23 14.80
N GLU A 400 10.48 12.23 14.18
CA GLU A 400 10.46 10.84 14.67
C GLU A 400 11.85 10.31 15.08
N TYR A 401 12.86 11.18 15.07
CA TYR A 401 14.14 10.92 15.73
C TYR A 401 14.19 11.59 17.10
N GLU A 402 13.05 11.72 17.78
CA GLU A 402 13.05 11.66 19.24
C GLU A 402 13.39 10.23 19.60
N ASP A 403 14.68 9.96 19.80
CA ASP A 403 15.17 8.95 20.73
C ASP A 403 14.29 7.69 20.75
N THR A 404 14.18 7.01 19.60
CA THR A 404 13.73 5.62 19.61
C THR A 404 14.82 4.90 20.39
N GLY A 405 14.65 4.77 21.70
CA GLY A 405 15.66 4.36 22.68
C GLY A 405 16.25 2.98 22.40
N TYR A 406 17.05 2.88 21.35
CA TYR A 406 17.62 1.65 20.81
C TYR A 406 19.10 1.48 21.15
N TRP A 407 19.66 2.35 21.99
CA TRP A 407 21.03 2.21 22.46
C TRP A 407 21.14 2.24 23.99
N ASN A 408 20.31 1.40 24.64
CA ASN A 408 20.80 0.71 25.83
C ASN A 408 21.63 -0.47 25.32
N VAL A 409 22.93 -0.24 25.20
CA VAL A 409 23.92 -1.32 25.14
C VAL A 409 24.10 -1.79 26.57
N ASP A 410 23.69 -3.03 26.85
CA ASP A 410 24.09 -3.75 28.07
C ASP A 410 25.61 -3.94 28.13
#